data_AF-A0A7G9P0L7-F1
#
_entry.id   AF-A0A7G9P0L7-F1
#
_cell.length_a   1.000
_cell.length_b   1.000
_cell.length_c   1.000
_cell.angle_alpha   90.00
_cell.angle_beta   90.00
_cell.angle_gamma   90.00
#
_symmetry.space_group_name_H-M   'P 1'
#
loop_
_entity.id
_entity.type
_entity.pdbx_description
1 polymer ?
#
loop_
_entity_poly.entity_id
_entity_poly.type
_entity_poly.pdbx_seq_one_letter_code
_entity_poly.pdbx_strand_id
1 'polypeptide(L)'
;MLRRVVCVLLFALVSMATGAFAAEKDSAITRSIDASKTVGPFPALTVYRNTSIQKAPAPALAELATRELGRAKITRCWLNLDEMWDYRTRRFVDDYPLGVHKYDDVPEKHTETWGSVVETNVPLQTYLGAFSKQSDHLMLAIRRYERDILDGKLGVSMADWKMMFKHALKVAKKAAPNLRYIEVGNEYALKGFAGATADEYYEFYKLGYQAVNEVNDELKLTGEARLLVGGPVCTGNIIKKLGQFFANFAKDTDPQKRLDFVTWHEYHDRYADTAQRESQVKTMMKAAGLNANVPMFITEHDPYHPKAGAREYNLINAAALVKSLYYTDKLSPGMKILPWVLYHDANIQTRFAWFNGPNRVDTRADELYMFPAGCSMKLLHQMAGGREIAVDNAIESDHLVLASVDGKQVIVEVVNYGEPRDVTIQLDKLPIKGSVRLVKYLIDKQHSNAVTNPEYRGGVQQVGDEVVKAADGSITLTQSKLDKHGIVQWRITPQ
;
A
#
# COMPACT_ATOMS: atom_id res chain seq x y z
N MET A 1 -39.12 -44.80 -23.64
CA MET A 1 -38.36 -43.55 -23.86
C MET A 1 -38.52 -42.65 -22.64
N LEU A 2 -37.53 -41.79 -22.39
CA LEU A 2 -37.33 -40.90 -21.23
C LEU A 2 -36.82 -41.57 -19.93
N ARG A 3 -35.49 -41.71 -19.87
CA ARG A 3 -34.71 -41.70 -18.62
C ARG A 3 -34.79 -40.31 -17.98
N ARG A 4 -35.22 -40.22 -16.72
CA ARG A 4 -35.03 -39.04 -15.86
C ARG A 4 -33.66 -39.16 -15.18
N VAL A 5 -32.75 -38.25 -15.49
CA VAL A 5 -31.49 -38.06 -14.77
C VAL A 5 -31.80 -37.16 -13.58
N VAL A 6 -31.67 -37.71 -12.37
CA VAL A 6 -31.68 -36.95 -11.12
C VAL A 6 -30.22 -36.52 -10.87
N CYS A 7 -29.89 -35.26 -11.16
CA CYS A 7 -28.65 -34.65 -10.71
C CYS A 7 -28.80 -34.24 -9.25
N VAL A 8 -28.13 -34.97 -8.37
CA VAL A 8 -27.93 -34.59 -6.96
C VAL A 8 -26.97 -33.40 -6.92
N LEU A 9 -27.50 -32.22 -6.56
CA LEU A 9 -26.73 -31.03 -6.21
C LEU A 9 -26.09 -31.26 -4.83
N LEU A 10 -24.78 -31.51 -4.82
CA LEU A 10 -23.97 -31.47 -3.60
C LEU A 10 -23.82 -29.99 -3.18
N PHE A 11 -24.62 -29.57 -2.19
CA PHE A 11 -24.35 -28.35 -1.43
C PHE A 11 -23.17 -28.61 -0.49
N ALA A 12 -21.97 -28.16 -0.87
CA ALA A 12 -20.87 -28.06 0.08
C ALA A 12 -21.13 -26.85 1.00
N LEU A 13 -21.65 -27.11 2.19
CA LEU A 13 -21.57 -26.20 3.33
C LEU A 13 -20.08 -26.01 3.66
N VAL A 14 -19.50 -24.88 3.24
CA VAL A 14 -18.24 -24.41 3.78
C VAL A 14 -18.53 -23.88 5.18
N SER A 15 -18.29 -24.74 6.17
CA SER A 15 -18.26 -24.38 7.58
C SER A 15 -17.21 -23.29 7.78
N MET A 16 -17.61 -22.14 8.32
CA MET A 16 -16.72 -21.10 8.83
C MET A 16 -16.02 -21.64 10.09
N ALA A 17 -14.98 -22.45 9.90
CA ALA A 17 -14.04 -22.75 10.94
C ALA A 17 -12.98 -21.64 10.95
N THR A 18 -12.93 -20.87 12.03
CA THR A 18 -11.79 -20.04 12.40
C THR A 18 -10.54 -20.92 12.37
N GLY A 19 -9.72 -20.77 11.33
CA GLY A 19 -8.50 -21.55 11.16
C GLY A 19 -7.51 -21.22 12.27
N ALA A 20 -7.43 -22.08 13.28
CA ALA A 20 -6.25 -22.19 14.10
C ALA A 20 -5.11 -22.68 13.18
N PHE A 21 -4.11 -21.84 12.95
CA PHE A 21 -2.91 -22.18 12.21
C PHE A 21 -2.25 -23.40 12.88
N ALA A 22 -1.94 -24.44 12.11
CA ALA A 22 -1.09 -25.51 12.58
C ALA A 22 0.33 -24.93 12.69
N ALA A 23 0.68 -24.43 13.88
CA ALA A 23 2.04 -24.01 14.19
C ALA A 23 2.98 -25.19 13.94
N GLU A 24 4.06 -24.96 13.18
CA GLU A 24 5.21 -25.85 13.26
C GLU A 24 5.62 -25.92 14.74
N LYS A 25 5.71 -27.15 15.25
CA LYS A 25 6.07 -27.42 16.65
C LYS A 25 7.54 -27.12 16.96
N ASP A 26 8.29 -26.60 15.98
CA ASP A 26 9.71 -26.33 16.15
C ASP A 26 9.91 -25.13 17.06
N SER A 27 10.69 -25.36 18.12
CA SER A 27 11.06 -24.36 19.12
C SER A 27 12.07 -23.33 18.60
N ALA A 28 12.56 -23.49 17.36
CA ALA A 28 13.58 -22.65 16.75
C ALA A 28 13.34 -22.47 15.23
N ILE A 29 13.76 -21.33 14.69
CA ILE A 29 13.80 -21.06 13.25
C ILE A 29 15.19 -21.45 12.73
N THR A 30 15.28 -22.57 12.02
CA THR A 30 16.54 -23.08 11.45
C THR A 30 16.49 -23.15 9.93
N ARG A 31 17.53 -22.67 9.25
CA ARG A 31 17.71 -22.83 7.79
C ARG A 31 19.17 -23.08 7.42
N SER A 32 19.39 -23.84 6.35
CA SER A 32 20.65 -23.90 5.61
C SER A 32 20.41 -23.29 4.23
N ILE A 33 21.22 -22.31 3.85
CA ILE A 33 21.06 -21.49 2.65
C ILE A 33 22.37 -21.51 1.86
N ASP A 34 22.29 -21.90 0.59
CA ASP A 34 23.40 -21.83 -0.36
C ASP A 34 23.37 -20.47 -1.06
N ALA A 35 24.26 -19.55 -0.67
CA ALA A 35 24.29 -18.17 -1.17
C ALA A 35 24.62 -18.07 -2.67
N SER A 36 25.10 -19.15 -3.30
CA SER A 36 25.34 -19.20 -4.73
C SER A 36 24.07 -19.49 -5.55
N LYS A 37 23.00 -19.99 -4.92
CA LYS A 37 21.73 -20.34 -5.58
C LYS A 37 20.79 -19.15 -5.60
N THR A 38 20.74 -18.43 -6.72
CA THR A 38 19.84 -17.28 -6.90
C THR A 38 18.67 -17.60 -7.82
N VAL A 39 17.49 -17.04 -7.53
CA VAL A 39 16.23 -17.30 -8.28
C VAL A 39 15.81 -16.14 -9.19
N GLY A 40 16.46 -14.98 -9.10
CA GLY A 40 16.16 -13.80 -9.90
C GLY A 40 16.57 -12.51 -9.20
N PRO A 41 16.22 -11.33 -9.72
CA PRO A 41 16.30 -10.08 -8.97
C PRO A 41 15.42 -10.16 -7.71
N PHE A 42 15.89 -9.59 -6.60
CA PHE A 42 15.06 -9.44 -5.42
C PHE A 42 13.91 -8.47 -5.72
N PRO A 43 12.68 -8.79 -5.32
CA PRO A 43 11.52 -8.00 -5.70
C PRO A 43 11.55 -6.59 -5.10
N ALA A 44 11.08 -5.60 -5.86
CA ALA A 44 11.00 -4.21 -5.42
C ALA A 44 9.75 -3.99 -4.55
N LEU A 45 9.75 -4.55 -3.33
CA LEU A 45 8.57 -4.64 -2.47
C LEU A 45 8.08 -3.29 -1.91
N THR A 46 8.94 -2.27 -1.84
CA THR A 46 8.69 -1.03 -1.08
C THR A 46 8.50 0.22 -1.95
N VAL A 47 8.46 0.04 -3.27
CA VAL A 47 8.42 1.14 -4.26
C VAL A 47 7.01 1.65 -4.56
N TYR A 48 5.98 1.03 -4.00
CA TYR A 48 4.58 1.45 -4.13
C TYR A 48 4.13 2.02 -2.78
N ARG A 49 3.72 3.28 -2.78
CA ARG A 49 3.50 4.04 -1.55
C ARG A 49 2.15 4.70 -1.53
N ASN A 50 1.62 4.90 -0.34
CA ASN A 50 0.38 5.63 -0.11
C ASN A 50 0.62 6.77 0.89
N THR A 51 -0.17 7.83 0.75
CA THR A 51 -0.22 8.97 1.68
C THR A 51 -1.59 9.04 2.32
N SER A 52 -1.75 9.74 3.45
CA SER A 52 -3.03 9.73 4.17
C SER A 52 -4.00 10.79 3.66
N ILE A 53 -5.28 10.41 3.57
CA ILE A 53 -6.40 11.34 3.39
C ILE A 53 -6.71 12.11 4.67
N GLN A 54 -6.52 11.49 5.83
CA GLN A 54 -6.86 12.07 7.13
C GLN A 54 -5.83 13.12 7.54
N LYS A 55 -4.59 13.03 7.05
CA LYS A 55 -3.57 14.03 7.28
C LYS A 55 -2.53 14.00 6.18
N ALA A 56 -2.61 14.95 5.27
CA ALA A 56 -1.63 15.08 4.20
C ALA A 56 -0.22 15.27 4.81
N PRO A 57 0.77 14.49 4.38
CA PRO A 57 2.13 14.59 4.92
C PRO A 57 2.84 15.88 4.51
N ALA A 58 3.73 16.35 5.37
CA ALA A 58 4.64 17.44 5.10
C ALA A 58 5.51 17.15 3.86
N PRO A 59 5.84 18.15 3.03
CA PRO A 59 6.62 17.96 1.81
C PRO A 59 7.98 17.27 2.04
N ALA A 60 8.65 17.56 3.16
CA ALA A 60 9.94 16.95 3.51
C ALA A 60 9.87 15.41 3.66
N LEU A 61 8.69 14.85 3.92
CA LEU A 61 8.53 13.40 3.99
C LEU A 61 8.78 12.73 2.63
N ALA A 62 8.46 13.38 1.51
CA ALA A 62 8.67 12.81 0.19
C ALA A 62 10.17 12.57 -0.10
N GLU A 63 11.01 13.54 0.27
CA GLU A 63 12.47 13.43 0.17
C GLU A 63 13.02 12.41 1.16
N LEU A 64 12.59 12.47 2.41
CA LEU A 64 13.00 11.51 3.44
C LEU A 64 12.67 10.07 3.01
N ALA A 65 11.43 9.80 2.60
CA ALA A 65 11.03 8.48 2.15
C ALA A 65 11.88 8.01 0.96
N THR A 66 12.31 8.91 0.07
CA THR A 66 13.20 8.55 -1.04
C THR A 66 14.62 8.24 -0.60
N ARG A 67 15.15 9.02 0.35
CA ARG A 67 16.46 8.77 0.94
C ARG A 67 16.52 7.42 1.67
N GLU A 68 15.46 7.08 2.40
CA GLU A 68 15.44 5.88 3.25
C GLU A 68 14.97 4.62 2.51
N LEU A 69 14.11 4.76 1.50
CA LEU A 69 13.40 3.65 0.85
C LEU A 69 13.56 3.64 -0.69
N GLY A 70 14.42 4.50 -1.25
CA GLY A 70 14.62 4.66 -2.69
C GLY A 70 13.50 5.43 -3.41
N ARG A 71 13.63 5.63 -4.72
CA ARG A 71 12.58 6.28 -5.52
C ARG A 71 11.34 5.39 -5.62
N ALA A 72 10.15 5.96 -5.42
CA ALA A 72 8.90 5.22 -5.57
C ALA A 72 8.56 5.03 -7.06
N LYS A 73 8.03 3.86 -7.45
CA LYS A 73 7.42 3.70 -8.78
C LYS A 73 6.08 4.42 -8.86
N ILE A 74 5.25 4.27 -7.82
CA ILE A 74 3.97 4.96 -7.71
C ILE A 74 3.81 5.45 -6.29
N THR A 75 3.45 6.73 -6.13
CA THR A 75 2.89 7.24 -4.89
C THR A 75 1.44 7.63 -5.10
N ARG A 76 0.55 7.13 -4.24
CA ARG A 76 -0.85 7.49 -4.20
C ARG A 76 -1.08 8.71 -3.33
N CYS A 77 -1.76 9.70 -3.89
CA CYS A 77 -2.09 11.00 -3.32
C CYS A 77 -3.60 11.26 -3.40
N TRP A 78 -4.06 12.26 -2.64
CA TRP A 78 -5.47 12.58 -2.48
C TRP A 78 -5.82 13.98 -3.00
N LEU A 79 -7.03 14.13 -3.53
CA LEU A 79 -7.63 15.41 -3.86
C LEU A 79 -9.13 15.39 -3.53
N ASN A 80 -9.53 16.32 -2.66
CA ASN A 80 -10.91 16.50 -2.21
C ASN A 80 -11.56 17.64 -3.01
N LEU A 81 -12.62 17.34 -3.76
CA LEU A 81 -13.28 18.32 -4.64
C LEU A 81 -13.91 19.48 -3.86
N ASP A 82 -14.39 19.22 -2.65
CA ASP A 82 -15.07 20.20 -1.80
C ASP A 82 -14.12 21.17 -1.08
N GLU A 83 -12.82 20.88 -1.09
CA GLU A 83 -11.74 21.78 -0.71
C GLU A 83 -11.27 22.64 -1.90
N MET A 84 -11.42 22.16 -3.13
CA MET A 84 -11.03 22.89 -4.34
C MET A 84 -12.14 23.81 -4.86
N TRP A 85 -13.40 23.41 -4.74
CA TRP A 85 -14.54 24.14 -5.26
C TRP A 85 -15.54 24.44 -4.14
N ASP A 86 -16.08 25.66 -4.15
CA ASP A 86 -17.08 26.10 -3.17
C ASP A 86 -18.48 26.11 -3.79
N TYR A 87 -19.38 25.28 -3.25
CA TYR A 87 -20.74 25.13 -3.77
C TYR A 87 -21.62 26.39 -3.57
N ARG A 88 -21.29 27.23 -2.58
CA ARG A 88 -22.02 28.46 -2.28
C ARG A 88 -21.71 29.54 -3.31
N THR A 89 -20.43 29.67 -3.64
CA THR A 89 -19.94 30.72 -4.55
C THR A 89 -19.74 30.24 -5.99
N ARG A 90 -19.74 28.92 -6.21
CA ARG A 90 -19.43 28.25 -7.48
C ARG A 90 -18.04 28.58 -8.02
N ARG A 91 -17.09 28.88 -7.13
CA ARG A 91 -15.71 29.30 -7.47
C ARG A 91 -14.68 28.22 -7.13
N PHE A 92 -13.61 28.20 -7.92
CA PHE A 92 -12.43 27.39 -7.69
C PHE A 92 -11.38 28.11 -6.85
N VAL A 93 -10.68 27.34 -6.03
CA VAL A 93 -9.43 27.69 -5.37
C VAL A 93 -8.43 26.60 -5.75
N ASP A 94 -7.50 26.91 -6.64
CA ASP A 94 -6.62 25.89 -7.25
C ASP A 94 -5.46 25.45 -6.35
N ASP A 95 -5.04 26.28 -5.41
CA ASP A 95 -4.01 25.97 -4.43
C ASP A 95 -4.51 26.32 -3.03
N TYR A 96 -5.07 25.32 -2.36
CA TYR A 96 -5.71 25.42 -1.06
C TYR A 96 -4.94 24.61 -0.01
N PRO A 97 -5.04 24.97 1.28
CA PRO A 97 -4.49 24.15 2.35
C PRO A 97 -5.23 22.81 2.41
N LEU A 98 -4.51 21.71 2.53
CA LEU A 98 -5.12 20.38 2.55
C LEU A 98 -5.81 20.11 3.89
N GLY A 99 -7.00 19.50 3.79
CA GLY A 99 -7.78 19.01 4.92
C GLY A 99 -8.72 20.02 5.55
N VAL A 100 -8.97 21.17 4.90
CA VAL A 100 -9.78 22.28 5.43
C VAL A 100 -11.28 21.95 5.49
N HIS A 101 -11.90 22.26 6.63
CA HIS A 101 -13.34 22.09 6.89
C HIS A 101 -14.09 23.39 6.56
N LYS A 102 -14.66 23.48 5.35
CA LYS A 102 -15.29 24.74 4.86
C LYS A 102 -16.75 24.94 5.25
N TYR A 103 -17.43 23.90 5.71
CA TYR A 103 -18.89 23.84 5.75
C TYR A 103 -19.44 23.36 7.09
N ASP A 104 -18.70 23.55 8.18
CA ASP A 104 -19.17 23.23 9.54
C ASP A 104 -20.48 23.97 9.90
N ASP A 105 -20.75 25.08 9.22
CA ASP A 105 -21.96 25.90 9.33
C ASP A 105 -23.14 25.42 8.45
N VAL A 106 -23.01 24.32 7.69
CA VAL A 106 -24.05 23.81 6.78
C VAL A 106 -24.52 22.42 7.19
N PRO A 107 -25.68 22.31 7.88
CA PRO A 107 -26.21 21.04 8.36
C PRO A 107 -26.51 20.02 7.26
N GLU A 108 -26.85 20.47 6.05
CA GLU A 108 -27.17 19.61 4.91
C GLU A 108 -25.93 18.98 4.26
N LYS A 109 -24.73 19.52 4.53
CA LYS A 109 -23.49 19.00 3.96
C LYS A 109 -23.19 17.65 4.58
N HIS A 110 -22.99 16.64 3.74
CA HIS A 110 -22.48 15.37 4.21
C HIS A 110 -21.07 15.56 4.75
N THR A 111 -20.91 15.35 6.06
CA THR A 111 -19.64 15.49 6.80
C THR A 111 -18.57 14.54 6.26
N GLU A 112 -18.98 13.40 5.70
CA GLU A 112 -18.07 12.41 5.11
C GLU A 112 -16.89 12.05 6.05
N THR A 113 -15.65 12.21 5.59
CA THR A 113 -14.42 11.94 6.38
C THR A 113 -13.96 13.10 7.24
N TRP A 114 -14.62 14.26 7.19
CA TRP A 114 -14.17 15.50 7.83
C TRP A 114 -13.86 15.33 9.31
N GLY A 115 -14.75 14.68 10.08
CA GLY A 115 -14.54 14.43 11.50
C GLY A 115 -13.30 13.59 11.86
N SER A 116 -12.56 13.09 10.87
CA SER A 116 -11.28 12.38 11.02
C SER A 116 -10.11 13.01 10.24
N VAL A 117 -10.34 14.10 9.50
CA VAL A 117 -9.32 14.83 8.74
C VAL A 117 -8.80 16.00 9.57
N VAL A 118 -7.47 16.13 9.60
CA VAL A 118 -6.75 17.19 10.32
C VAL A 118 -6.25 18.20 9.30
N GLU A 119 -6.68 19.45 9.46
CA GLU A 119 -6.23 20.56 8.62
C GLU A 119 -4.71 20.70 8.66
N THR A 120 -4.13 21.04 7.51
CA THR A 120 -2.70 21.31 7.39
C THR A 120 -2.50 22.67 6.71
N ASN A 121 -1.37 23.32 6.97
CA ASN A 121 -0.96 24.49 6.22
C ASN A 121 -0.20 24.13 4.92
N VAL A 122 -0.27 22.87 4.48
CA VAL A 122 0.41 22.39 3.28
C VAL A 122 -0.51 22.61 2.07
N PRO A 123 -0.12 23.44 1.09
CA PRO A 123 -0.94 23.65 -0.11
C PRO A 123 -0.94 22.44 -1.04
N LEU A 124 -2.05 22.19 -1.74
CA LEU A 124 -2.22 21.07 -2.69
C LEU A 124 -1.05 20.98 -3.69
N GLN A 125 -0.67 22.07 -4.34
CA GLN A 125 0.37 22.02 -5.38
C GLN A 125 1.76 21.72 -4.79
N THR A 126 2.04 22.21 -3.57
CA THR A 126 3.28 21.90 -2.86
C THR A 126 3.35 20.41 -2.50
N TYR A 127 2.25 19.86 -1.99
CA TYR A 127 2.14 18.45 -1.66
C TYR A 127 2.30 17.55 -2.90
N LEU A 128 1.51 17.79 -3.96
CA LEU A 128 1.60 17.01 -5.19
C LEU A 128 2.98 17.14 -5.85
N GLY A 129 3.54 18.35 -5.89
CA GLY A 129 4.86 18.61 -6.46
C GLY A 129 5.98 17.90 -5.70
N ALA A 130 5.90 17.82 -4.37
CA ALA A 130 6.90 17.12 -3.55
C ALA A 130 6.93 15.62 -3.85
N PHE A 131 5.78 14.95 -3.85
CA PHE A 131 5.71 13.52 -4.14
C PHE A 131 5.95 13.22 -5.62
N SER A 132 5.52 14.09 -6.53
CA SER A 132 5.80 14.01 -7.98
C SER A 132 7.29 13.95 -8.27
N LYS A 133 8.09 14.83 -7.66
CA LYS A 133 9.55 14.85 -7.83
C LYS A 133 10.22 13.56 -7.38
N GLN A 134 9.61 12.86 -6.43
CA GLN A 134 10.20 11.72 -5.72
C GLN A 134 9.63 10.36 -6.15
N SER A 135 8.77 10.34 -7.18
CA SER A 135 8.21 9.10 -7.74
C SER A 135 8.28 9.05 -9.26
N ASP A 136 8.27 7.85 -9.86
CA ASP A 136 8.18 7.71 -11.31
C ASP A 136 6.81 8.19 -11.79
N HIS A 137 5.75 7.78 -11.08
CA HIS A 137 4.39 8.23 -11.33
C HIS A 137 3.66 8.63 -10.05
N LEU A 138 2.66 9.51 -10.19
CA LEU A 138 1.61 9.68 -9.19
C LEU A 138 0.34 8.95 -9.59
N MET A 139 -0.32 8.41 -8.57
CA MET A 139 -1.72 8.01 -8.59
C MET A 139 -2.51 9.02 -7.76
N LEU A 140 -3.63 9.52 -8.28
CA LEU A 140 -4.48 10.50 -7.62
C LEU A 140 -5.88 9.95 -7.41
N ALA A 141 -6.28 9.82 -6.14
CA ALA A 141 -7.66 9.52 -5.76
C ALA A 141 -8.43 10.84 -5.62
N ILE A 142 -9.43 11.02 -6.49
CA ILE A 142 -10.28 12.22 -6.53
C ILE A 142 -11.67 11.85 -6.04
N ARG A 143 -12.20 12.63 -5.10
CA ARG A 143 -13.43 12.29 -4.36
C ARG A 143 -14.15 13.52 -3.81
N ARG A 144 -15.29 13.26 -3.18
CA ARG A 144 -16.21 14.19 -2.51
C ARG A 144 -17.27 14.79 -3.43
N TYR A 145 -18.32 15.30 -2.77
CA TYR A 145 -19.63 15.66 -3.33
C TYR A 145 -20.51 14.51 -3.80
N GLU A 146 -20.06 13.25 -3.83
CA GLU A 146 -20.86 12.15 -4.36
C GLU A 146 -22.15 11.96 -3.56
N ARG A 147 -22.04 11.88 -2.22
CA ARG A 147 -23.24 11.77 -1.35
C ARG A 147 -24.10 13.02 -1.40
N ASP A 148 -23.49 14.21 -1.44
CA ASP A 148 -24.22 15.49 -1.49
C ASP A 148 -25.09 15.59 -2.76
N ILE A 149 -24.57 15.10 -3.89
CA ILE A 149 -25.29 15.04 -5.17
C ILE A 149 -26.40 14.00 -5.13
N LEU A 150 -26.11 12.81 -4.62
CA LEU A 150 -27.11 11.74 -4.50
C LEU A 150 -28.24 12.11 -3.53
N ASP A 151 -27.97 12.92 -2.51
CA ASP A 151 -28.99 13.47 -1.60
C ASP A 151 -29.79 14.63 -2.22
N GLY A 152 -29.20 15.35 -3.17
CA GLY A 152 -29.84 16.48 -3.86
C GLY A 152 -30.07 17.73 -3.01
N LYS A 153 -29.49 17.82 -1.81
CA LYS A 153 -29.79 18.89 -0.84
C LYS A 153 -29.00 20.19 -1.07
N LEU A 154 -27.79 20.10 -1.61
CA LEU A 154 -26.90 21.27 -1.79
C LEU A 154 -27.04 21.96 -3.15
N GLY A 155 -27.89 21.45 -4.03
CA GLY A 155 -27.99 21.94 -5.41
C GLY A 155 -26.71 21.74 -6.22
N VAL A 156 -25.87 20.78 -5.83
CA VAL A 156 -24.71 20.31 -6.60
C VAL A 156 -25.19 19.16 -7.49
N SER A 157 -24.85 19.22 -8.77
CA SER A 157 -25.30 18.26 -9.78
C SER A 157 -24.19 17.32 -10.26
N MET A 158 -24.56 16.26 -10.98
CA MET A 158 -23.61 15.42 -11.72
C MET A 158 -22.79 16.23 -12.74
N ALA A 159 -23.38 17.26 -13.36
CA ALA A 159 -22.68 18.15 -14.29
C ALA A 159 -21.62 18.99 -13.56
N ASP A 160 -21.95 19.51 -12.37
CA ASP A 160 -20.98 20.18 -11.50
C ASP A 160 -19.84 19.23 -11.14
N TRP A 161 -20.15 17.98 -10.79
CA TRP A 161 -19.14 16.99 -10.43
C TRP A 161 -18.14 16.72 -11.55
N LYS A 162 -18.62 16.48 -12.78
CA LYS A 162 -17.74 16.28 -13.94
C LYS A 162 -16.87 17.51 -14.20
N MET A 163 -17.44 18.71 -14.08
CA MET A 163 -16.73 19.97 -14.25
C MET A 163 -15.63 20.16 -13.20
N MET A 164 -15.93 19.90 -11.92
CA MET A 164 -14.95 19.92 -10.84
C MET A 164 -13.86 18.86 -11.04
N PHE A 165 -14.21 17.63 -11.36
CA PHE A 165 -13.27 16.52 -11.58
C PHE A 165 -12.30 16.84 -12.73
N LYS A 166 -12.82 17.34 -13.85
CA LYS A 166 -12.02 17.77 -15.00
C LYS A 166 -11.07 18.90 -14.65
N HIS A 167 -11.51 19.89 -13.88
CA HIS A 167 -10.66 20.98 -13.40
C HIS A 167 -9.55 20.48 -12.48
N ALA A 168 -9.88 19.60 -11.52
CA ALA A 168 -8.93 18.97 -10.62
C ALA A 168 -7.80 18.26 -11.38
N LEU A 169 -8.13 17.50 -12.44
CA LEU A 169 -7.14 16.82 -13.26
C LEU A 169 -6.14 17.79 -13.90
N LYS A 170 -6.61 18.94 -14.41
CA LYS A 170 -5.75 19.95 -15.05
C LYS A 170 -4.83 20.61 -14.03
N VAL A 171 -5.36 21.00 -12.88
CA VAL A 171 -4.59 21.60 -11.77
C VAL A 171 -3.53 20.60 -11.29
N ALA A 172 -3.93 19.36 -11.02
CA ALA A 172 -3.02 18.33 -10.54
C ALA A 172 -1.95 17.96 -11.57
N LYS A 173 -2.28 17.85 -12.86
CA LYS A 173 -1.31 17.56 -13.92
C LYS A 173 -0.27 18.68 -14.10
N LYS A 174 -0.67 19.94 -13.88
CA LYS A 174 0.24 21.09 -13.87
C LYS A 174 1.21 21.01 -12.68
N ALA A 175 0.71 20.68 -11.48
CA ALA A 175 1.54 20.55 -10.28
C ALA A 175 2.45 19.31 -10.29
N ALA A 176 1.98 18.22 -10.91
CA ALA A 176 2.65 16.94 -11.00
C ALA A 176 2.68 16.43 -12.45
N PRO A 177 3.70 16.79 -13.25
CA PRO A 177 3.80 16.37 -14.64
C PRO A 177 3.82 14.84 -14.84
N ASN A 178 4.31 14.09 -13.86
CA ASN A 178 4.34 12.62 -13.85
C ASN A 178 3.04 11.98 -13.33
N LEU A 179 1.98 12.76 -13.06
CA LEU A 179 0.65 12.24 -12.76
C LEU A 179 0.18 11.37 -13.92
N ARG A 180 -0.17 10.12 -13.60
CA ARG A 180 -0.55 9.12 -14.60
C ARG A 180 -1.83 8.37 -14.24
N TYR A 181 -2.01 7.95 -12.98
CA TYR A 181 -3.12 7.09 -12.60
C TYR A 181 -4.20 7.90 -11.88
N ILE A 182 -5.45 7.79 -12.30
CA ILE A 182 -6.60 8.49 -11.71
C ILE A 182 -7.58 7.48 -11.16
N GLU A 183 -7.77 7.50 -9.85
CA GLU A 183 -8.82 6.74 -9.17
C GLU A 183 -10.07 7.60 -8.99
N VAL A 184 -11.23 7.03 -9.32
CA VAL A 184 -12.52 7.71 -9.17
C VAL A 184 -13.17 7.32 -7.84
N GLY A 185 -13.25 8.27 -6.92
CA GLY A 185 -13.83 8.07 -5.59
C GLY A 185 -12.94 7.26 -4.65
N ASN A 186 -13.52 6.83 -3.53
CA ASN A 186 -12.86 5.94 -2.57
C ASN A 186 -13.92 5.23 -1.71
N GLU A 187 -13.79 3.91 -1.55
CA GLU A 187 -14.61 3.07 -0.66
C GLU A 187 -16.11 3.37 -0.73
N TYR A 188 -16.64 3.54 -1.95
CA TYR A 188 -17.94 4.17 -2.24
C TYR A 188 -19.11 3.69 -1.38
N ALA A 189 -19.14 2.43 -0.97
CA ALA A 189 -20.25 1.84 -0.22
C ALA A 189 -20.23 2.15 1.29
N LEU A 190 -19.14 2.71 1.82
CA LEU A 190 -19.07 3.06 3.24
C LEU A 190 -19.83 4.36 3.52
N LYS A 191 -20.62 4.38 4.61
CA LYS A 191 -21.41 5.56 5.02
C LYS A 191 -20.57 6.78 5.36
N GLY A 192 -19.34 6.58 5.83
CA GLY A 192 -18.37 7.64 6.07
C GLY A 192 -17.72 8.20 4.80
N PHE A 193 -18.09 7.68 3.63
CA PHE A 193 -17.69 8.12 2.28
C PHE A 193 -18.98 8.43 1.50
N ALA A 194 -19.07 8.03 0.24
CA ALA A 194 -20.26 8.27 -0.59
C ALA A 194 -21.51 7.51 -0.14
N GLY A 195 -21.39 6.43 0.64
CA GLY A 195 -22.53 5.58 1.03
C GLY A 195 -23.37 5.08 -0.15
N ALA A 196 -22.77 4.95 -1.32
CA ALA A 196 -23.44 4.69 -2.59
C ALA A 196 -23.61 3.19 -2.85
N THR A 197 -24.63 2.84 -3.61
CA THR A 197 -24.76 1.54 -4.29
C THR A 197 -23.73 1.43 -5.42
N ALA A 198 -23.52 0.21 -5.94
CA ALA A 198 -22.62 0.00 -7.08
C ALA A 198 -23.11 0.68 -8.37
N ASP A 199 -24.43 0.83 -8.53
CA ASP A 199 -25.04 1.48 -9.69
C ASP A 199 -24.85 3.01 -9.60
N GLU A 200 -25.16 3.60 -8.43
CA GLU A 200 -24.91 5.02 -8.18
C GLU A 200 -23.42 5.39 -8.32
N TYR A 201 -22.52 4.56 -7.77
CA TYR A 201 -21.08 4.77 -7.95
C TYR A 201 -20.67 4.72 -9.43
N TYR A 202 -21.26 3.82 -10.22
CA TYR A 202 -20.90 3.68 -11.62
C TYR A 202 -21.19 4.95 -12.44
N GLU A 203 -22.23 5.71 -12.08
CA GLU A 203 -22.50 7.01 -12.71
C GLU A 203 -21.36 8.01 -12.48
N PHE A 204 -20.77 8.05 -11.28
CA PHE A 204 -19.57 8.86 -11.02
C PHE A 204 -18.34 8.33 -11.77
N TYR A 205 -18.14 7.00 -11.80
CA TYR A 205 -17.08 6.39 -12.59
C TYR A 205 -17.18 6.79 -14.07
N LYS A 206 -18.40 6.83 -14.62
CA LYS A 206 -18.67 7.24 -15.99
C LYS A 206 -18.24 8.67 -16.26
N LEU A 207 -18.64 9.60 -15.40
CA LEU A 207 -18.22 11.00 -15.49
C LEU A 207 -16.70 11.14 -15.35
N GLY A 208 -16.08 10.34 -14.49
CA GLY A 208 -14.64 10.31 -14.27
C GLY A 208 -13.86 9.89 -15.51
N TYR A 209 -14.20 8.77 -16.16
CA TYR A 209 -13.50 8.36 -17.38
C TYR A 209 -13.72 9.34 -18.53
N GLN A 210 -14.91 9.94 -18.64
CA GLN A 210 -15.19 10.95 -19.66
C GLN A 210 -14.34 12.19 -19.44
N ALA A 211 -14.25 12.68 -18.19
CA ALA A 211 -13.38 13.81 -17.85
C ALA A 211 -11.90 13.51 -18.15
N VAL A 212 -11.42 12.30 -17.85
CA VAL A 212 -10.04 11.88 -18.20
C VAL A 212 -9.81 11.86 -19.70
N ASN A 213 -10.75 11.36 -20.50
CA ASN A 213 -10.65 11.39 -21.96
C ASN A 213 -10.59 12.84 -22.47
N GLU A 214 -11.49 13.70 -22.02
CA GLU A 214 -11.52 15.11 -22.42
C GLU A 214 -10.22 15.86 -22.05
N VAL A 215 -9.66 15.62 -20.86
CA VAL A 215 -8.40 16.25 -20.44
C VAL A 215 -7.23 15.75 -21.27
N ASN A 216 -7.17 14.44 -21.57
CA ASN A 216 -6.13 13.91 -22.45
C ASN A 216 -6.19 14.56 -23.84
N ASP A 217 -7.39 14.75 -24.40
CA ASP A 217 -7.56 15.37 -25.71
C ASP A 217 -7.21 16.86 -25.69
N GLU A 218 -7.73 17.61 -24.72
CA GLU A 218 -7.49 19.05 -24.59
C GLU A 218 -6.03 19.40 -24.35
N LEU A 219 -5.34 18.60 -23.53
CA LEU A 219 -3.92 18.78 -23.22
C LEU A 219 -3.00 17.98 -24.15
N LYS A 220 -3.56 17.27 -25.14
CA LYS A 220 -2.84 16.42 -26.11
C LYS A 220 -1.89 15.41 -25.45
N LEU A 221 -2.35 14.80 -24.36
CA LEU A 221 -1.55 13.85 -23.58
C LEU A 221 -1.59 12.47 -24.25
N THR A 222 -0.42 11.99 -24.67
CA THR A 222 -0.24 10.69 -25.33
C THR A 222 0.89 9.89 -24.68
N GLY A 223 0.93 8.57 -24.95
CA GLY A 223 1.99 7.70 -24.45
C GLY A 223 2.13 7.77 -22.93
N GLU A 224 3.34 7.97 -22.45
CA GLU A 224 3.66 8.03 -21.01
C GLU A 224 3.06 9.24 -20.28
N ALA A 225 2.70 10.31 -21.01
CA ALA A 225 2.10 11.51 -20.45
C ALA A 225 0.58 11.37 -20.25
N ARG A 226 -0.05 10.37 -20.90
CA ARG A 226 -1.49 10.14 -20.87
C ARG A 226 -1.97 9.77 -19.47
N LEU A 227 -3.07 10.39 -19.04
CA LEU A 227 -3.81 10.01 -17.84
C LEU A 227 -4.59 8.71 -18.07
N LEU A 228 -4.42 7.77 -17.16
CA LEU A 228 -5.10 6.48 -17.08
C LEU A 228 -6.21 6.56 -16.01
N VAL A 229 -7.36 5.94 -16.25
CA VAL A 229 -8.48 5.92 -15.29
C VAL A 229 -8.80 4.51 -14.78
N GLY A 230 -9.08 4.39 -13.48
CA GLY A 230 -9.35 3.11 -12.85
C GLY A 230 -10.26 3.21 -11.61
N GLY A 231 -10.69 2.05 -11.14
CA GLY A 231 -11.62 1.88 -10.02
C GLY A 231 -11.90 0.39 -9.75
N PRO A 232 -12.86 0.05 -8.86
CA PRO A 232 -13.79 0.93 -8.18
C PRO A 232 -13.33 1.44 -6.80
N VAL A 233 -12.06 1.22 -6.42
CA VAL A 233 -11.51 1.66 -5.13
C VAL A 233 -12.32 1.12 -3.94
N CYS A 234 -12.81 -0.12 -4.04
CA CYS A 234 -13.76 -0.67 -3.07
C CYS A 234 -13.09 -1.44 -1.92
N THR A 235 -13.76 -1.51 -0.76
CA THR A 235 -13.31 -2.28 0.41
C THR A 235 -14.38 -3.29 0.89
N GLY A 236 -14.07 -4.16 1.84
CA GLY A 236 -15.00 -5.16 2.41
C GLY A 236 -15.12 -6.41 1.55
N ASN A 237 -16.34 -6.82 1.15
CA ASN A 237 -16.48 -7.96 0.22
C ASN A 237 -16.09 -7.54 -1.21
N ILE A 238 -14.79 -7.50 -1.46
CA ILE A 238 -14.21 -6.99 -2.71
C ILE A 238 -14.63 -7.81 -3.92
N ILE A 239 -14.71 -9.14 -3.81
CA ILE A 239 -15.11 -10.01 -4.93
C ILE A 239 -16.53 -9.68 -5.39
N LYS A 240 -17.47 -9.50 -4.45
CA LYS A 240 -18.83 -9.08 -4.81
C LYS A 240 -18.83 -7.71 -5.47
N LYS A 241 -18.13 -6.72 -4.89
CA LYS A 241 -18.15 -5.33 -5.37
C LYS A 241 -17.46 -5.16 -6.72
N LEU A 242 -16.32 -5.80 -6.94
CA LEU A 242 -15.65 -5.86 -8.24
C LEU A 242 -16.55 -6.52 -9.29
N GLY A 243 -17.24 -7.62 -8.94
CA GLY A 243 -18.20 -8.26 -9.85
C GLY A 243 -19.35 -7.34 -10.27
N GLN A 244 -19.91 -6.60 -9.31
CA GLN A 244 -20.96 -5.59 -9.59
C GLN A 244 -20.43 -4.46 -10.48
N PHE A 245 -19.23 -3.94 -10.19
CA PHE A 245 -18.60 -2.92 -11.01
C PHE A 245 -18.36 -3.40 -12.46
N PHE A 246 -17.81 -4.60 -12.65
CA PHE A 246 -17.60 -5.16 -13.99
C PHE A 246 -18.90 -5.40 -14.74
N ALA A 247 -19.97 -5.82 -14.05
CA ALA A 247 -21.29 -5.96 -14.66
C ALA A 247 -21.86 -4.62 -15.14
N ASN A 248 -21.67 -3.54 -14.38
CA ASN A 248 -22.08 -2.20 -14.79
C ASN A 248 -21.21 -1.67 -15.94
N PHE A 249 -19.89 -1.89 -15.88
CA PHE A 249 -18.98 -1.55 -16.96
C PHE A 249 -19.31 -2.27 -18.27
N ALA A 250 -19.71 -3.55 -18.20
CA ALA A 250 -20.11 -4.31 -19.38
C ALA A 250 -21.38 -3.76 -20.04
N LYS A 251 -22.34 -3.24 -19.26
CA LYS A 251 -23.61 -2.66 -19.75
C LYS A 251 -23.45 -1.27 -20.36
N ASP A 252 -22.41 -0.52 -19.99
CA ASP A 252 -22.18 0.81 -20.55
C ASP A 252 -21.87 0.73 -22.04
N THR A 253 -22.66 1.40 -22.88
CA THR A 253 -22.55 1.36 -24.33
C THR A 253 -21.72 2.52 -24.90
N ASP A 254 -21.22 3.41 -24.05
CA ASP A 254 -20.35 4.51 -24.47
C ASP A 254 -19.10 3.94 -25.18
N PRO A 255 -18.89 4.24 -26.48
CA PRO A 255 -17.74 3.70 -27.23
C PRO A 255 -16.40 4.26 -26.71
N GLN A 256 -16.42 5.32 -25.92
CA GLN A 256 -15.26 5.92 -25.28
C GLN A 256 -15.06 5.43 -23.83
N LYS A 257 -15.90 4.52 -23.33
CA LYS A 257 -15.74 3.97 -21.98
C LYS A 257 -14.37 3.35 -21.80
N ARG A 258 -13.80 3.53 -20.61
CA ARG A 258 -12.43 3.14 -20.35
C ARG A 258 -12.22 2.60 -18.95
N LEU A 259 -11.39 1.57 -18.87
CA LEU A 259 -10.87 0.97 -17.64
C LEU A 259 -9.41 0.62 -17.91
N ASP A 260 -8.51 1.53 -17.52
CA ASP A 260 -7.08 1.39 -17.77
C ASP A 260 -6.38 0.57 -16.68
N PHE A 261 -6.96 0.46 -15.48
CA PHE A 261 -6.49 -0.35 -14.36
C PHE A 261 -7.60 -0.63 -13.34
N VAL A 262 -7.43 -1.64 -12.49
CA VAL A 262 -8.41 -2.04 -11.47
C VAL A 262 -7.85 -1.83 -10.06
N THR A 263 -8.67 -1.29 -9.14
CA THR A 263 -8.25 -1.00 -7.77
C THR A 263 -9.27 -1.38 -6.70
N TRP A 264 -8.77 -1.79 -5.54
CA TRP A 264 -9.55 -2.10 -4.34
C TRP A 264 -8.65 -2.07 -3.10
N HIS A 265 -9.24 -2.22 -1.92
CA HIS A 265 -8.54 -2.23 -0.63
C HIS A 265 -8.73 -3.59 0.05
N GLU A 266 -7.70 -4.06 0.75
CA GLU A 266 -7.77 -5.29 1.55
C GLU A 266 -7.15 -5.09 2.92
N TYR A 267 -7.91 -5.42 3.96
CA TYR A 267 -7.46 -5.42 5.34
C TYR A 267 -7.93 -6.71 6.02
N HIS A 268 -7.10 -7.32 6.88
CA HIS A 268 -7.38 -8.58 7.59
C HIS A 268 -7.58 -9.84 6.75
N ASP A 269 -7.37 -9.76 5.43
CA ASP A 269 -7.42 -10.93 4.57
C ASP A 269 -6.26 -11.89 4.89
N ARG A 270 -6.49 -13.19 4.70
CA ARG A 270 -5.41 -14.18 4.85
C ARG A 270 -4.36 -13.94 3.78
N TYR A 271 -3.08 -14.04 4.13
CA TYR A 271 -1.98 -13.86 3.18
C TYR A 271 -2.12 -14.68 1.90
N ALA A 272 -2.58 -15.94 2.01
CA ALA A 272 -2.82 -16.81 0.87
C ALA A 272 -3.95 -16.31 -0.06
N ASP A 273 -4.99 -15.68 0.49
CA ASP A 273 -6.08 -15.14 -0.31
C ASP A 273 -5.62 -13.90 -1.08
N THR A 274 -4.94 -12.96 -0.41
CA THR A 274 -4.34 -11.78 -1.04
C THR A 274 -3.32 -12.16 -2.11
N ALA A 275 -2.43 -13.11 -1.82
CA ALA A 275 -1.37 -13.53 -2.75
C ALA A 275 -1.90 -14.20 -4.03
N GLN A 276 -3.15 -14.70 -4.04
CA GLN A 276 -3.78 -15.33 -5.20
C GLN A 276 -4.77 -14.41 -5.93
N ARG A 277 -4.96 -13.18 -5.45
CA ARG A 277 -6.06 -12.31 -5.88
C ARG A 277 -6.01 -11.94 -7.36
N GLU A 278 -4.82 -11.79 -7.95
CA GLU A 278 -4.68 -11.47 -9.38
C GLU A 278 -5.45 -12.49 -10.26
N SER A 279 -5.29 -13.78 -9.99
CA SER A 279 -5.95 -14.83 -10.76
C SER A 279 -7.48 -14.77 -10.66
N GLN A 280 -8.00 -14.45 -9.46
CA GLN A 280 -9.43 -14.33 -9.19
C GLN A 280 -10.01 -13.14 -9.96
N VAL A 281 -9.38 -11.97 -9.85
CA VAL A 281 -9.84 -10.75 -10.53
C VAL A 281 -9.74 -10.89 -12.04
N LYS A 282 -8.64 -11.46 -12.58
CA LYS A 282 -8.51 -11.75 -14.01
C LYS A 282 -9.62 -12.67 -14.52
N THR A 283 -10.01 -13.67 -13.75
CA THR A 283 -11.09 -14.59 -14.11
C THR A 283 -12.43 -13.85 -14.18
N MET A 284 -12.72 -12.99 -13.19
CA MET A 284 -13.92 -12.17 -13.17
C MET A 284 -13.98 -11.20 -14.37
N MET A 285 -12.86 -10.54 -14.68
CA MET A 285 -12.77 -9.64 -15.84
C MET A 285 -13.02 -10.38 -17.15
N LYS A 286 -12.41 -11.54 -17.35
CA LYS A 286 -12.63 -12.37 -18.55
C LYS A 286 -14.09 -12.81 -18.66
N ALA A 287 -14.71 -13.23 -17.56
CA ALA A 287 -16.11 -13.62 -17.53
C ALA A 287 -17.05 -12.46 -17.90
N ALA A 288 -16.66 -11.22 -17.60
CA ALA A 288 -17.38 -10.01 -17.99
C ALA A 288 -16.99 -9.48 -19.40
N GLY A 289 -16.15 -10.21 -20.16
CA GLY A 289 -15.70 -9.79 -21.49
C GLY A 289 -14.72 -8.61 -21.49
N LEU A 290 -14.04 -8.35 -20.36
CA LEU A 290 -13.13 -7.23 -20.18
C LEU A 290 -11.67 -7.62 -20.43
N ASN A 291 -10.84 -6.63 -20.77
CA ASN A 291 -9.40 -6.82 -20.88
C ASN A 291 -8.79 -7.12 -19.50
N ALA A 292 -8.44 -8.37 -19.25
CA ALA A 292 -7.83 -8.82 -18.00
C ALA A 292 -6.31 -8.55 -17.89
N ASN A 293 -5.70 -7.91 -18.90
CA ASN A 293 -4.27 -7.58 -18.91
C ASN A 293 -3.98 -6.11 -18.52
N VAL A 294 -4.91 -5.47 -17.80
CA VAL A 294 -4.69 -4.15 -17.21
C VAL A 294 -3.95 -4.28 -15.88
N PRO A 295 -3.17 -3.26 -15.46
CA PRO A 295 -2.60 -3.20 -14.12
C PRO A 295 -3.65 -3.35 -13.02
N MET A 296 -3.27 -3.97 -11.91
CA MET A 296 -4.11 -4.16 -10.74
C MET A 296 -3.40 -3.63 -9.50
N PHE A 297 -4.12 -2.90 -8.66
CA PHE A 297 -3.56 -2.33 -7.45
C PHE A 297 -4.45 -2.59 -6.24
N ILE A 298 -3.85 -3.12 -5.17
CA ILE A 298 -4.45 -3.01 -3.83
C ILE A 298 -4.00 -1.66 -3.29
N THR A 299 -4.84 -0.65 -3.43
CA THR A 299 -4.44 0.75 -3.19
C THR A 299 -4.45 1.14 -1.73
N GLU A 300 -5.03 0.33 -0.85
CA GLU A 300 -4.79 0.38 0.59
C GLU A 300 -4.71 -1.05 1.17
N HIS A 301 -3.66 -1.33 1.93
CA HIS A 301 -3.45 -2.63 2.54
C HIS A 301 -2.62 -2.56 3.82
N ASP A 302 -3.14 -3.21 4.86
CA ASP A 302 -2.37 -3.71 5.99
C ASP A 302 -3.01 -5.00 6.51
N PRO A 303 -2.21 -6.03 6.83
CA PRO A 303 -2.77 -7.29 7.31
C PRO A 303 -3.55 -7.16 8.61
N TYR A 304 -3.19 -6.22 9.49
CA TYR A 304 -3.89 -6.02 10.76
C TYR A 304 -4.45 -4.61 10.88
N HIS A 305 -5.78 -4.48 10.76
CA HIS A 305 -6.54 -3.24 10.94
C HIS A 305 -7.49 -3.25 12.17
N PRO A 306 -6.97 -3.38 13.40
CA PRO A 306 -7.79 -3.31 14.63
C PRO A 306 -8.43 -1.93 14.83
N LYS A 307 -9.13 -1.74 15.95
CA LYS A 307 -9.72 -0.45 16.34
C LYS A 307 -8.66 0.66 16.44
N ALA A 308 -9.10 1.91 16.28
CA ALA A 308 -8.25 3.11 16.38
C ALA A 308 -7.50 3.17 17.73
N GLY A 309 -6.31 3.78 17.73
CA GLY A 309 -5.48 3.93 18.93
C GLY A 309 -4.62 2.72 19.33
N ALA A 310 -4.77 1.57 18.67
CA ALA A 310 -4.00 0.35 18.97
C ALA A 310 -2.55 0.42 18.43
N ARG A 311 -1.69 1.11 19.17
CA ARG A 311 -0.30 1.45 18.79
C ARG A 311 0.60 0.23 18.64
N GLU A 312 0.39 -0.80 19.45
CA GLU A 312 1.11 -2.07 19.44
C GLU A 312 1.08 -2.78 18.08
N TYR A 313 0.05 -2.51 17.26
CA TYR A 313 -0.10 -3.12 15.94
C TYR A 313 0.83 -2.54 14.89
N ASN A 314 1.52 -1.42 15.16
CA ASN A 314 2.54 -0.95 14.23
C ASN A 314 3.68 -1.98 14.09
N LEU A 315 4.13 -2.57 15.21
CA LEU A 315 5.13 -3.65 15.19
C LEU A 315 4.58 -4.91 14.49
N ILE A 316 3.30 -5.24 14.70
CA ILE A 316 2.67 -6.38 14.05
C ILE A 316 2.63 -6.17 12.53
N ASN A 317 2.22 -5.00 12.06
CA ASN A 317 2.23 -4.67 10.63
C ASN A 317 3.64 -4.55 10.06
N ALA A 318 4.64 -4.15 10.87
CA ALA A 318 6.05 -4.18 10.45
C ALA A 318 6.47 -5.58 10.00
N ALA A 319 6.07 -6.62 10.74
CA ALA A 319 6.29 -8.01 10.32
C ALA A 319 5.33 -8.44 9.21
N ALA A 320 4.03 -8.23 9.40
CA ALA A 320 2.98 -8.77 8.55
C ALA A 320 3.04 -8.29 7.10
N LEU A 321 3.39 -7.02 6.88
CA LEU A 321 3.54 -6.45 5.54
C LEU A 321 4.62 -7.17 4.73
N VAL A 322 5.70 -7.63 5.37
CA VAL A 322 6.78 -8.38 4.68
C VAL A 322 6.21 -9.62 4.00
N LYS A 323 5.36 -10.37 4.72
CA LYS A 323 4.71 -11.58 4.21
C LYS A 323 3.77 -11.28 3.05
N SER A 324 2.86 -10.31 3.24
CA SER A 324 1.90 -9.91 2.21
C SER A 324 2.59 -9.46 0.93
N LEU A 325 3.57 -8.55 1.05
CA LEU A 325 4.28 -8.00 -0.09
C LEU A 325 5.06 -9.07 -0.84
N TYR A 326 5.83 -9.89 -0.12
CA TYR A 326 6.68 -10.92 -0.72
C TYR A 326 5.84 -11.98 -1.46
N TYR A 327 4.85 -12.59 -0.80
CA TYR A 327 4.07 -13.64 -1.44
C TYR A 327 3.14 -13.12 -2.54
N THR A 328 2.64 -11.89 -2.42
CA THR A 328 1.87 -11.26 -3.50
C THR A 328 2.74 -11.04 -4.72
N ASP A 329 3.98 -10.56 -4.57
CA ASP A 329 4.86 -10.39 -5.74
C ASP A 329 5.19 -11.74 -6.40
N LYS A 330 5.36 -12.81 -5.61
CA LYS A 330 5.63 -14.16 -6.12
C LYS A 330 4.46 -14.80 -6.85
N LEU A 331 3.26 -14.69 -6.29
CA LEU A 331 2.08 -15.45 -6.76
C LEU A 331 1.12 -14.60 -7.61
N SER A 332 1.21 -13.28 -7.48
CA SER A 332 0.42 -12.28 -8.21
C SER A 332 1.31 -11.13 -8.74
N PRO A 333 2.33 -11.41 -9.59
CA PRO A 333 3.30 -10.41 -10.04
C PRO A 333 2.69 -9.26 -10.87
N GLY A 334 1.49 -9.43 -11.43
CA GLY A 334 0.75 -8.39 -12.16
C GLY A 334 -0.06 -7.46 -11.27
N MET A 335 -0.15 -7.77 -9.97
CA MET A 335 -0.82 -6.96 -8.96
C MET A 335 0.20 -6.29 -8.05
N LYS A 336 -0.02 -5.03 -7.66
CA LYS A 336 0.87 -4.28 -6.77
C LYS A 336 0.10 -3.74 -5.57
N ILE A 337 0.72 -3.83 -4.39
CA ILE A 337 0.16 -3.35 -3.13
C ILE A 337 0.74 -1.98 -2.84
N LEU A 338 -0.10 -1.02 -2.48
CA LEU A 338 0.29 0.27 -1.91
C LEU A 338 -0.10 0.24 -0.43
N PRO A 339 0.82 -0.13 0.49
CA PRO A 339 0.47 -0.23 1.89
C PRO A 339 -0.01 1.10 2.45
N TRP A 340 -0.95 1.02 3.39
CA TRP A 340 -1.35 2.17 4.18
C TRP A 340 -0.35 2.25 5.36
N VAL A 341 0.35 3.33 5.66
CA VAL A 341 0.53 4.58 4.93
C VAL A 341 1.87 5.22 5.35
N LEU A 342 2.45 6.09 4.52
CA LEU A 342 3.70 6.77 4.88
C LEU A 342 3.60 7.59 6.17
N TYR A 343 2.50 8.32 6.35
CA TYR A 343 2.27 9.18 7.50
C TYR A 343 0.79 9.27 7.78
N HIS A 344 0.46 9.40 9.07
CA HIS A 344 -0.90 9.53 9.54
C HIS A 344 -0.93 10.38 10.80
N ASP A 345 -2.09 10.94 11.15
CA ASP A 345 -2.30 11.44 12.51
C ASP A 345 -2.06 10.35 13.55
N ALA A 346 -1.11 10.61 14.46
CA ALA A 346 -0.65 9.67 15.48
C ALA A 346 -1.72 9.31 16.52
N ASN A 347 -2.78 10.10 16.64
CA ASN A 347 -3.89 9.83 17.55
C ASN A 347 -4.94 8.91 16.93
N ILE A 348 -4.93 8.72 15.61
CA ILE A 348 -5.98 7.98 14.89
C ILE A 348 -5.46 6.62 14.41
N GLN A 349 -4.38 6.60 13.61
CA GLN A 349 -3.92 5.39 12.91
C GLN A 349 -2.40 5.16 12.93
N THR A 350 -1.75 5.39 14.07
CA THR A 350 -0.32 5.02 14.27
C THR A 350 0.01 3.58 13.87
N ARG A 351 -0.95 2.65 13.94
CA ARG A 351 -0.80 1.23 13.56
C ARG A 351 -0.33 0.98 12.12
N PHE A 352 -0.45 1.97 11.22
CA PHE A 352 -0.09 1.87 9.80
C PHE A 352 1.06 2.78 9.40
N ALA A 353 1.25 3.89 10.13
CA ALA A 353 2.18 4.93 9.75
C ALA A 353 3.63 4.41 9.74
N TRP A 354 4.35 4.70 8.66
CA TRP A 354 5.78 4.38 8.56
C TRP A 354 6.65 5.44 9.23
N PHE A 355 6.21 6.69 9.17
CA PHE A 355 6.91 7.85 9.72
C PHE A 355 6.00 8.65 10.66
N ASN A 356 6.64 9.39 11.57
CA ASN A 356 6.00 10.35 12.44
C ASN A 356 6.85 11.61 12.61
N GLY A 357 6.26 12.64 13.21
CA GLY A 357 6.90 13.92 13.50
C GLY A 357 5.94 15.08 13.23
N PRO A 358 6.46 16.32 13.30
CA PRO A 358 5.71 17.51 12.94
C PRO A 358 5.15 17.43 11.51
N ASN A 359 4.01 18.07 11.26
CA ASN A 359 3.36 18.09 9.96
C ASN A 359 3.01 19.50 9.52
N ARG A 360 4.06 20.27 9.22
CA ARG A 360 3.98 21.66 8.78
C ARG A 360 4.67 21.79 7.44
N VAL A 361 4.34 22.84 6.69
CA VAL A 361 5.03 23.14 5.42
C VAL A 361 6.55 23.32 5.58
N ASP A 362 6.99 23.79 6.76
CA ASP A 362 8.39 24.04 7.11
C ASP A 362 9.07 22.90 7.88
N THR A 363 8.37 21.77 8.07
CA THR A 363 8.96 20.59 8.71
C THR A 363 10.20 20.14 7.94
N ARG A 364 11.28 19.90 8.67
CA ARG A 364 12.53 19.40 8.12
C ARG A 364 12.65 17.88 8.26
N ALA A 365 13.44 17.26 7.40
CA ALA A 365 13.62 15.81 7.40
C ALA A 365 14.26 15.27 8.70
N ASP A 366 15.03 16.07 9.44
CA ASP A 366 15.63 15.72 10.73
C ASP A 366 14.64 15.79 11.92
N GLU A 367 13.46 16.39 11.72
CA GLU A 367 12.37 16.39 12.70
C GLU A 367 11.44 15.17 12.55
N LEU A 368 11.57 14.43 11.44
CA LEU A 368 10.79 13.25 11.14
C LEU A 368 11.56 11.98 11.53
N TYR A 369 10.83 10.96 11.95
CA TYR A 369 11.40 9.69 12.36
C TYR A 369 10.55 8.48 11.96
N MET A 370 11.18 7.30 11.88
CA MET A 370 10.52 6.06 11.48
C MET A 370 9.94 5.29 12.67
N PHE A 371 8.73 4.78 12.49
CA PHE A 371 8.12 3.74 13.30
C PHE A 371 8.56 2.33 12.84
N PRO A 372 8.32 1.26 13.63
CA PRO A 372 8.65 -0.12 13.26
C PRO A 372 8.27 -0.49 11.83
N ALA A 373 7.08 -0.13 11.36
CA ALA A 373 6.65 -0.42 9.99
C ALA A 373 7.58 0.23 8.95
N GLY A 374 7.96 1.49 9.14
CA GLY A 374 8.93 2.17 8.28
C GLY A 374 10.34 1.57 8.35
N CYS A 375 10.76 1.16 9.54
CA CYS A 375 12.03 0.45 9.76
C CYS A 375 12.06 -0.88 8.98
N SER A 376 10.98 -1.65 9.03
CA SER A 376 10.84 -2.90 8.27
C SER A 376 10.92 -2.66 6.76
N MET A 377 10.21 -1.64 6.25
CA MET A 377 10.31 -1.28 4.83
C MET A 377 11.72 -0.82 4.45
N LYS A 378 12.45 -0.14 5.34
CA LYS A 378 13.86 0.21 5.11
C LYS A 378 14.76 -1.01 5.05
N LEU A 379 14.55 -2.00 5.93
CA LEU A 379 15.31 -3.25 5.90
C LEU A 379 15.04 -4.03 4.61
N LEU A 380 13.77 -4.16 4.18
CA LEU A 380 13.42 -4.76 2.90
C LEU A 380 14.02 -4.01 1.71
N HIS A 381 14.04 -2.68 1.74
CA HIS A 381 14.63 -1.87 0.67
C HIS A 381 16.13 -2.16 0.50
N GLN A 382 16.88 -2.44 1.58
CA GLN A 382 18.31 -2.75 1.48
C GLN A 382 18.58 -4.02 0.67
N MET A 383 17.60 -4.93 0.56
CA MET A 383 17.68 -6.14 -0.25
C MET A 383 17.39 -5.88 -1.73
N ALA A 384 16.72 -4.76 -2.04
CA ALA A 384 16.35 -4.39 -3.40
C ALA A 384 17.58 -4.08 -4.26
N GLY A 385 17.55 -4.45 -5.53
CA GLY A 385 18.68 -4.30 -6.46
C GLY A 385 19.63 -5.50 -6.50
N GLY A 386 19.67 -6.31 -5.44
CA GLY A 386 20.37 -7.59 -5.42
C GLY A 386 19.63 -8.71 -6.16
N ARG A 387 20.25 -9.90 -6.18
CA ARG A 387 19.62 -11.15 -6.59
C ARG A 387 19.10 -11.90 -5.38
N GLU A 388 17.86 -12.36 -5.44
CA GLU A 388 17.27 -13.20 -4.40
C GLU A 388 17.95 -14.56 -4.34
N ILE A 389 18.32 -14.98 -3.14
CA ILE A 389 18.85 -16.30 -2.84
C ILE A 389 17.67 -17.23 -2.55
N ALA A 390 17.71 -18.45 -3.09
CA ALA A 390 16.68 -19.44 -2.85
C ALA A 390 16.62 -19.81 -1.36
N VAL A 391 15.45 -19.62 -0.74
CA VAL A 391 15.17 -20.07 0.63
C VAL A 391 13.82 -20.77 0.65
N ASP A 392 13.78 -21.94 1.29
CA ASP A 392 12.56 -22.71 1.44
C ASP A 392 11.62 -22.04 2.46
N ASN A 393 10.54 -21.46 1.94
CA ASN A 393 9.54 -20.73 2.70
C ASN A 393 8.15 -21.17 2.28
N ALA A 394 7.28 -21.45 3.25
CA ALA A 394 5.87 -21.73 3.03
C ALA A 394 5.00 -20.56 3.49
N ILE A 395 4.01 -20.18 2.67
CA ILE A 395 3.08 -19.08 2.99
C ILE A 395 2.27 -19.34 4.27
N GLU A 396 2.09 -20.60 4.65
CA GLU A 396 1.40 -20.97 5.89
C GLU A 396 2.31 -20.97 7.12
N SER A 397 3.63 -20.88 6.95
CA SER A 397 4.58 -20.89 8.06
C SER A 397 4.45 -19.64 8.93
N ASP A 398 4.70 -19.80 10.23
CA ASP A 398 4.71 -18.72 11.21
C ASP A 398 6.08 -18.02 11.31
N HIS A 399 6.94 -18.18 10.31
CA HIS A 399 8.13 -17.38 10.10
C HIS A 399 8.42 -17.21 8.59
N LEU A 400 9.33 -16.30 8.27
CA LEU A 400 9.79 -16.06 6.89
C LEU A 400 11.27 -15.73 6.91
N VAL A 401 12.04 -16.35 6.02
CA VAL A 401 13.48 -16.08 5.86
C VAL A 401 13.73 -15.61 4.44
N LEU A 402 14.18 -14.36 4.29
CA LEU A 402 14.54 -13.76 3.01
C LEU A 402 16.05 -13.61 2.92
N ALA A 403 16.62 -13.80 1.73
CA ALA A 403 18.03 -13.58 1.50
C ALA A 403 18.30 -13.00 0.12
N SER A 404 19.28 -12.09 0.02
CA SER A 404 19.72 -11.47 -1.23
C SER A 404 21.23 -11.35 -1.29
N VAL A 405 21.77 -11.34 -2.51
CA VAL A 405 23.18 -11.09 -2.80
C VAL A 405 23.32 -9.99 -3.86
N ASP A 406 24.15 -8.99 -3.57
CA ASP A 406 24.56 -7.97 -4.53
C ASP A 406 26.08 -7.88 -4.57
N GLY A 407 26.67 -8.38 -5.66
CA GLY A 407 28.12 -8.54 -5.78
C GLY A 407 28.69 -9.38 -4.63
N LYS A 408 29.40 -8.71 -3.71
CA LYS A 408 29.98 -9.33 -2.52
C LYS A 408 29.20 -9.07 -1.23
N GLN A 409 28.08 -8.34 -1.28
CA GLN A 409 27.22 -8.14 -0.12
C GLN A 409 26.16 -9.23 -0.07
N VAL A 410 25.95 -9.82 1.10
CA VAL A 410 24.85 -10.75 1.37
C VAL A 410 24.00 -10.18 2.49
N ILE A 411 22.68 -10.19 2.32
CA ILE A 411 21.71 -9.76 3.33
C ILE A 411 20.77 -10.93 3.62
N VAL A 412 20.52 -11.19 4.91
CA VAL A 412 19.56 -12.19 5.36
C VAL A 412 18.63 -11.53 6.37
N GLU A 413 17.33 -11.66 6.14
CA GLU A 413 16.28 -11.17 7.03
C GLU A 413 15.41 -12.33 7.50
N VAL A 414 15.10 -12.36 8.80
CA VAL A 414 14.20 -13.34 9.41
C VAL A 414 13.09 -12.60 10.14
N VAL A 415 11.85 -12.97 9.82
CA VAL A 415 10.64 -12.45 10.46
C VAL A 415 9.99 -13.60 11.24
N ASN A 416 9.72 -13.39 12.53
CA ASN A 416 8.99 -14.33 13.38
C ASN A 416 7.53 -13.88 13.55
N TYR A 417 6.56 -14.67 13.11
CA TYR A 417 5.13 -14.41 13.35
C TYR A 417 4.57 -15.24 14.53
N GLY A 418 5.29 -16.28 14.95
CA GLY A 418 4.96 -17.19 16.04
C GLY A 418 5.42 -16.70 17.41
N GLU A 419 5.43 -17.60 18.39
CA GLU A 419 5.97 -17.31 19.73
C GLU A 419 7.49 -17.04 19.68
N PRO A 420 8.09 -16.41 20.71
CA PRO A 420 9.52 -16.13 20.73
C PRO A 420 10.38 -17.39 20.53
N ARG A 421 11.35 -17.33 19.62
CA ARG A 421 12.15 -18.48 19.18
C ARG A 421 13.61 -18.11 18.96
N ASP A 422 14.50 -19.07 19.14
CA ASP A 422 15.89 -18.92 18.69
C ASP A 422 15.97 -19.07 17.17
N VAL A 423 16.89 -18.31 16.55
CA VAL A 423 17.12 -18.32 15.10
C VAL A 423 18.55 -18.78 14.84
N THR A 424 18.72 -19.77 13.95
CA THR A 424 20.01 -20.24 13.47
C THR A 424 19.98 -20.39 11.95
N ILE A 425 20.75 -19.57 11.24
CA ILE A 425 20.85 -19.64 9.77
C ILE A 425 22.28 -20.02 9.40
N GLN A 426 22.44 -21.20 8.79
CA GLN A 426 23.69 -21.61 8.17
C GLN A 426 23.74 -21.05 6.75
N LEU A 427 24.72 -20.18 6.49
CA LEU A 427 24.99 -19.66 5.15
C LEU A 427 26.23 -20.34 4.60
N ASP A 428 26.08 -20.97 3.44
CA ASP A 428 27.15 -21.67 2.75
C ASP A 428 27.45 -21.01 1.40
N LYS A 429 28.68 -21.23 0.90
CA LYS A 429 29.15 -20.76 -0.41
C LYS A 429 28.98 -19.24 -0.62
N LEU A 430 29.30 -18.46 0.41
CA LEU A 430 29.34 -17.01 0.30
C LEU A 430 30.26 -16.57 -0.84
N PRO A 431 29.93 -15.48 -1.56
CA PRO A 431 30.79 -14.90 -2.60
C PRO A 431 32.04 -14.21 -2.01
N ILE A 432 32.25 -14.31 -0.69
CA ILE A 432 33.33 -13.68 0.07
C ILE A 432 34.12 -14.78 0.77
N LYS A 433 35.45 -14.65 0.77
CA LYS A 433 36.36 -15.54 1.50
C LYS A 433 37.12 -14.75 2.56
N GLY A 434 37.50 -15.40 3.65
CA GLY A 434 38.29 -14.78 4.72
C GLY A 434 37.43 -14.06 5.75
N SER A 435 37.89 -12.92 6.23
CA SER A 435 37.16 -12.13 7.22
C SER A 435 36.03 -11.35 6.57
N VAL A 436 34.84 -11.39 7.18
CA VAL A 436 33.67 -10.63 6.76
C VAL A 436 33.19 -9.77 7.92
N ARG A 437 32.73 -8.56 7.61
CA ARG A 437 32.01 -7.72 8.57
C ARG A 437 30.55 -8.12 8.58
N LEU A 438 30.04 -8.42 9.76
CA LEU A 438 28.66 -8.77 10.02
C LEU A 438 28.00 -7.66 10.83
N VAL A 439 27.04 -6.97 10.22
CA VAL A 439 26.24 -5.94 10.91
C VAL A 439 24.84 -6.49 11.14
N LYS A 440 24.35 -6.38 12.38
CA LYS A 440 23.06 -6.93 12.81
C LYS A 440 22.09 -5.82 13.18
N TYR A 441 20.88 -5.89 12.63
CA TYR A 441 19.77 -4.99 12.89
C TYR A 441 18.60 -5.75 13.50
N LEU A 442 17.84 -5.08 14.37
CA LEU A 442 16.73 -5.70 15.10
C LEU A 442 15.53 -4.74 15.20
N ILE A 443 14.34 -5.27 14.90
CA ILE A 443 13.05 -4.62 15.14
C ILE A 443 12.26 -5.56 16.04
N ASP A 444 11.98 -5.13 17.26
CA ASP A 444 11.20 -5.89 18.24
C ASP A 444 10.50 -4.93 19.23
N LYS A 445 10.17 -5.39 20.44
CA LYS A 445 9.53 -4.54 21.45
C LYS A 445 10.48 -3.51 22.06
N GLN A 446 11.79 -3.74 22.00
CA GLN A 446 12.83 -2.94 22.64
C GLN A 446 13.65 -2.13 21.62
N HIS A 447 13.79 -2.64 20.40
CA HIS A 447 14.66 -2.13 19.34
C HIS A 447 13.84 -1.66 18.15
N SER A 448 14.24 -0.52 17.57
CA SER A 448 13.61 0.11 16.41
C SER A 448 12.12 0.44 16.61
N ASN A 449 11.71 0.65 17.86
CA ASN A 449 10.30 0.81 18.24
C ASN A 449 10.02 2.15 18.94
N ALA A 450 9.91 3.20 18.13
CA ALA A 450 9.55 4.54 18.60
C ALA A 450 8.07 4.71 18.95
N VAL A 451 7.26 3.66 18.81
CA VAL A 451 5.83 3.70 19.17
C VAL A 451 5.64 3.45 20.66
N THR A 452 6.43 2.53 21.23
CA THR A 452 6.38 2.16 22.65
C THR A 452 7.50 2.79 23.48
N ASN A 453 8.56 3.29 22.84
CA ASN A 453 9.65 3.98 23.51
C ASN A 453 9.70 5.47 23.09
N PRO A 454 9.22 6.40 23.93
CA PRO A 454 9.19 7.83 23.59
C PRO A 454 10.57 8.48 23.55
N GLU A 455 11.58 7.90 24.21
CA GLU A 455 12.97 8.40 24.20
C GLU A 455 13.72 7.98 22.92
N TYR A 456 13.20 6.97 22.21
CA TYR A 456 13.81 6.50 20.98
C TYR A 456 13.38 7.37 19.80
N ARG A 457 14.33 8.05 19.17
CA ARG A 457 14.11 8.95 18.03
C ARG A 457 13.79 8.25 16.69
N GLY A 458 13.39 6.98 16.73
CA GLY A 458 13.01 6.19 15.55
C GLY A 458 14.17 5.77 14.65
N GLY A 459 13.84 4.98 13.63
CA GLY A 459 14.81 4.39 12.70
C GLY A 459 15.22 2.96 13.07
N VAL A 460 16.10 2.38 12.24
CA VAL A 460 16.60 1.01 12.42
C VAL A 460 17.78 1.03 13.39
N GLN A 461 17.73 0.22 14.45
CA GLN A 461 18.83 0.05 15.40
C GLN A 461 19.79 -1.05 14.97
N GLN A 462 21.07 -0.70 14.90
CA GLN A 462 22.17 -1.65 14.85
C GLN A 462 22.41 -2.19 16.26
N VAL A 463 22.34 -3.50 16.43
CA VAL A 463 22.52 -4.20 17.72
C VAL A 463 23.77 -5.07 17.75
N GLY A 464 24.50 -5.16 16.65
CA GLY A 464 25.77 -5.88 16.56
C GLY A 464 26.59 -5.43 15.35
N ASP A 465 27.92 -5.48 15.50
CA ASP A 465 28.91 -5.20 14.46
C ASP A 465 30.18 -5.96 14.81
N GLU A 466 30.44 -7.04 14.09
CA GLU A 466 31.57 -7.90 14.36
C GLU A 466 32.27 -8.34 13.08
N VAL A 467 33.52 -8.77 13.24
CA VAL A 467 34.28 -9.40 12.17
C VAL A 467 34.37 -10.88 12.48
N VAL A 468 33.83 -11.70 11.56
CA VAL A 468 33.85 -13.16 11.67
C VAL A 468 34.64 -13.76 10.51
N LYS A 469 35.26 -14.91 10.74
CA LYS A 469 35.94 -15.65 9.68
C LYS A 469 34.92 -16.53 8.96
N ALA A 470 34.72 -16.30 7.67
CA ALA A 470 33.95 -17.20 6.82
C ALA A 470 34.81 -18.44 6.50
N ALA A 471 34.76 -19.44 7.38
CA ALA A 471 35.47 -20.70 7.21
C ALA A 471 34.92 -21.40 5.96
N ASP A 472 35.79 -21.57 4.95
CA ASP A 472 35.44 -22.17 3.66
C ASP A 472 34.25 -21.51 2.93
N GLY A 473 34.03 -20.21 3.17
CA GLY A 473 32.90 -19.47 2.60
C GLY A 473 31.58 -19.72 3.31
N SER A 474 31.62 -20.24 4.54
CA SER A 474 30.44 -20.49 5.36
C SER A 474 30.47 -19.67 6.65
N ILE A 475 29.29 -19.24 7.12
CA ILE A 475 29.07 -18.61 8.42
C ILE A 475 27.75 -19.07 9.02
N THR A 476 27.64 -19.02 10.35
CA THR A 476 26.38 -19.25 11.06
C THR A 476 25.90 -17.93 11.65
N LEU A 477 24.65 -17.56 11.37
CA LEU A 477 23.98 -16.39 11.94
C LEU A 477 23.07 -16.83 13.08
N THR A 478 23.12 -16.13 14.22
CA THR A 478 22.31 -16.47 15.39
C THR A 478 21.60 -15.26 16.01
N GLN A 479 20.37 -15.50 16.45
CA GLN A 479 19.60 -14.59 17.30
C GLN A 479 18.87 -15.41 18.37
N SER A 480 19.17 -15.15 19.63
CA SER A 480 18.43 -15.77 20.74
C SER A 480 17.10 -15.06 20.93
N LYS A 481 16.02 -15.82 21.13
CA LYS A 481 14.68 -15.32 21.46
C LYS A 481 14.24 -14.13 20.61
N LEU A 482 14.18 -14.32 19.29
CA LEU A 482 13.52 -13.35 18.42
C LEU A 482 12.05 -13.28 18.81
N ASP A 483 11.62 -12.12 19.30
CA ASP A 483 10.26 -11.87 19.77
C ASP A 483 9.20 -12.22 18.72
N LYS A 484 7.98 -12.47 19.18
CA LYS A 484 6.80 -12.52 18.30
C LYS A 484 6.65 -11.19 17.56
N HIS A 485 6.54 -11.25 16.24
CA HIS A 485 6.59 -10.12 15.30
C HIS A 485 7.95 -9.41 15.25
N GLY A 486 8.99 -10.03 15.80
CA GLY A 486 10.35 -9.54 15.70
C GLY A 486 10.94 -9.79 14.31
N ILE A 487 11.80 -8.87 13.88
CA ILE A 487 12.56 -8.94 12.63
C ILE A 487 14.03 -8.76 12.95
N VAL A 488 14.86 -9.69 12.50
CA VAL A 488 16.32 -9.57 12.56
C VAL A 488 16.87 -9.58 11.14
N GLN A 489 17.79 -8.66 10.85
CA GLN A 489 18.50 -8.63 9.58
C GLN A 489 20.00 -8.62 9.81
N TRP A 490 20.72 -9.44 9.06
CA TRP A 490 22.17 -9.44 8.98
C TRP A 490 22.62 -8.93 7.63
N ARG A 491 23.58 -8.02 7.63
CA ARG A 491 24.30 -7.55 6.45
C ARG A 491 25.74 -7.99 6.54
N ILE A 492 26.16 -8.76 5.55
CA ILE A 492 27.48 -9.38 5.46
C ILE A 492 28.22 -8.72 4.31
N THR A 493 29.39 -8.13 4.60
CA THR A 493 30.23 -7.45 3.61
C THR A 493 31.69 -7.87 3.76
N PRO A 494 32.51 -7.78 2.69
CA PRO A 494 33.95 -7.94 2.81
C PRO A 494 34.52 -6.94 3.82
N GLN A 495 35.55 -7.35 4.55
CA GLN A 495 36.34 -6.44 5.37
C GLN A 495 37.29 -5.60 4.50
#